data_AF-A0A3D5UAS7-F1
#
_entry.id   AF-A0A3D5UAS7-F1
#
_cell.length_a   1.000
_cell.length_b   1.000
_cell.length_c   1.000
_cell.angle_alpha   90.00
_cell.angle_beta   90.00
_cell.angle_gamma   90.00
#
_symmetry.space_group_name_H-M   'P 1'
#
loop_
_entity.id
_entity.type
_entity.pdbx_description
1 polymer ?
#
loop_
_entity_poly.entity_id
_entity_poly.type
_entity_poly.pdbx_seq_one_letter_code
_entity_poly.pdbx_strand_id
1 'polypeptide(L)'
;MLVWAMLAVGIKYAFKGFGGFLQVLIDAGMWPRFSEGGFGYALSLSALMNLQFGLTLVLLHRVLDNIPEKEKNWKNMDKSMYSLLWFWIPAHTVTFLMPDALRIGLAAVWSVALGLILGFYNRK
;
A
#
# COMPACT_ATOMS: atom_id res chain seq x y z
N MET A 1 -9.03 18.42 1.57
CA MET A 1 -7.56 18.53 1.49
C MET A 1 -6.86 18.06 2.78
N LEU A 2 -7.27 18.54 3.97
CA LEU A 2 -6.71 18.11 5.25
C LEU A 2 -6.77 16.59 5.49
N VAL A 3 -7.92 15.96 5.22
CA VAL A 3 -8.11 14.49 5.37
C VAL A 3 -7.11 13.70 4.53
N TRP A 4 -6.92 14.11 3.27
CA TRP A 4 -6.00 13.48 2.33
C TRP A 4 -4.52 13.66 2.72
N ALA A 5 -4.17 14.85 3.25
CA ALA A 5 -2.83 15.09 3.77
C ALA A 5 -2.51 14.21 4.99
N MET A 6 -3.48 14.00 5.90
CA MET A 6 -3.31 13.10 7.05
C MET A 6 -3.11 11.65 6.62
N LEU A 7 -3.88 11.19 5.62
CA LEU A 7 -3.70 9.87 5.01
C LEU A 7 -2.29 9.66 4.47
N ALA A 8 -1.74 10.67 3.76
CA ALA A 8 -0.38 10.61 3.22
C ALA A 8 0.70 10.48 4.32
N VAL A 9 0.53 11.19 5.45
CA VAL A 9 1.43 11.05 6.62
C VAL A 9 1.33 9.62 7.19
N GLY A 10 0.12 9.08 7.31
CA GLY A 10 -0.10 7.71 7.76
C GLY A 10 0.59 6.67 6.87
N ILE A 11 0.54 6.84 5.55
CA ILE A 11 1.24 5.95 4.59
C ILE A 11 2.76 6.00 4.80
N LYS A 12 3.34 7.18 5.03
CA LYS A 12 4.77 7.30 5.31
C LYS A 12 5.16 6.58 6.60
N TYR A 13 4.34 6.70 7.65
CA TYR A 13 4.56 5.95 8.89
C TYR A 13 4.39 4.45 8.71
N ALA A 14 3.44 4.00 7.90
CA ALA A 14 3.30 2.59 7.56
C ALA A 14 4.55 2.06 6.84
N PHE A 15 5.09 2.78 5.84
CA PHE A 15 6.31 2.35 5.14
C PHE A 15 7.49 2.13 6.09
N LYS A 16 7.72 3.08 7.01
CA LYS A 16 8.82 2.95 7.98
C LYS A 16 8.51 1.90 9.06
N GLY A 17 7.29 1.91 9.58
CA GLY A 17 6.84 1.05 10.67
C GLY A 17 6.81 -0.42 10.29
N PHE A 18 6.31 -0.76 9.09
CA PHE A 18 6.31 -2.15 8.62
C PHE A 18 7.73 -2.69 8.36
N GLY A 19 8.67 -1.82 7.98
CA GLY A 19 10.08 -2.20 7.88
C GLY A 19 10.65 -2.64 9.23
N GLY A 20 10.35 -1.88 10.29
CA GLY A 20 10.71 -2.25 11.67
C GLY A 20 9.97 -3.51 12.14
N PHE A 21 8.68 -3.63 11.84
CA PHE A 21 7.87 -4.81 12.17
C PHE A 21 8.46 -6.10 11.57
N LEU A 22 8.76 -6.10 10.27
CA LEU A 22 9.37 -7.25 9.61
C LEU A 22 10.74 -7.57 10.22
N GLN A 23 11.56 -6.55 10.51
CA GLN A 23 12.87 -6.76 11.11
C GLN A 23 12.78 -7.47 12.47
N VAL A 24 11.85 -7.03 13.34
CA VAL A 24 11.61 -7.66 14.64
C VAL A 24 11.14 -9.11 14.49
N LEU A 25 10.30 -9.42 13.50
CA LEU A 25 9.89 -10.80 13.23
C LEU A 25 11.07 -11.69 12.80
N ILE A 26 11.97 -11.17 11.96
CA ILE A 26 13.17 -11.88 11.53
C ILE A 26 14.11 -12.12 12.73
N ASP A 27 14.36 -11.09 13.53
CA ASP A 27 15.27 -11.16 14.68
C ASP A 27 14.76 -12.12 15.76
N ALA A 28 13.43 -12.21 15.92
CA ALA A 28 12.80 -13.17 16.83
C ALA A 28 12.67 -14.60 16.26
N GLY A 29 13.16 -14.86 15.03
CA GLY A 29 13.05 -16.17 14.38
C GLY A 29 11.63 -16.54 13.93
N MET A 30 10.71 -15.57 13.89
CA MET A 30 9.31 -15.73 13.48
C MET A 30 9.09 -15.51 11.98
N TRP A 31 10.14 -15.15 11.24
CA TRP A 31 10.11 -14.98 9.78
C TRP A 31 11.42 -15.46 9.15
N PRO A 32 11.41 -15.93 7.89
CA PRO A 32 12.64 -16.31 7.21
C PRO A 32 13.65 -15.16 7.15
N ARG A 33 14.92 -15.49 7.39
CA ARG A 33 16.01 -14.52 7.34
C ARG A 33 16.35 -14.21 5.88
N PHE A 34 16.09 -12.98 5.47
CA PHE A 34 16.47 -12.46 4.16
C PHE A 34 17.57 -11.41 4.31
N SER A 35 18.35 -11.19 3.25
CA SER A 35 19.27 -10.05 3.20
C SER A 35 18.46 -8.75 3.22
N GLU A 36 18.90 -7.77 4.01
CA GLU A 36 18.35 -6.43 3.96
C GLU A 36 18.48 -5.86 2.54
N GLY A 37 17.40 -5.28 2.02
CA GLY A 37 17.33 -4.82 0.64
C GLY A 37 17.24 -5.93 -0.42
N GLY A 38 17.29 -7.20 -0.03
CA GLY A 38 17.08 -8.33 -0.93
C GLY A 38 15.62 -8.47 -1.37
N PHE A 39 15.41 -9.17 -2.49
CA PHE A 39 14.07 -9.42 -3.03
C PHE A 39 13.13 -10.10 -2.02
N GLY A 40 13.61 -11.11 -1.29
CA GLY A 40 12.80 -11.80 -0.27
C GLY A 40 12.34 -10.88 0.86
N TYR A 41 13.19 -9.93 1.28
CA TYR A 41 12.84 -8.90 2.26
C TYR A 41 11.79 -7.94 1.70
N ALA A 42 12.02 -7.41 0.49
CA ALA A 42 11.13 -6.46 -0.16
C ALA A 42 9.73 -7.05 -0.44
N LEU A 43 9.67 -8.31 -0.90
CA LEU A 43 8.42 -9.03 -1.12
C LEU A 43 7.68 -9.29 0.19
N SER A 44 8.39 -9.71 1.23
CA SER A 44 7.81 -9.92 2.56
C SER A 44 7.23 -8.63 3.13
N LEU A 45 7.99 -7.54 3.05
CA LEU A 45 7.56 -6.22 3.50
C LEU A 45 6.33 -5.75 2.73
N SER A 46 6.35 -5.92 1.41
CA SER A 46 5.21 -5.60 0.54
C SER A 46 3.97 -6.42 0.90
N ALA A 47 4.09 -7.73 1.06
CA ALA A 47 2.98 -8.60 1.40
C ALA A 47 2.37 -8.24 2.77
N LEU A 48 3.20 -8.14 3.81
CA LEU A 48 2.74 -7.81 5.16
C LEU A 48 2.03 -6.45 5.20
N MET A 49 2.63 -5.43 4.57
CA MET A 49 2.06 -4.09 4.57
C MET A 49 0.75 -4.04 3.76
N ASN A 50 0.69 -4.63 2.57
CA ASN A 50 -0.52 -4.55 1.75
C ASN A 50 -1.67 -5.37 2.34
N LEU A 51 -1.39 -6.55 2.89
CA LEU A 51 -2.43 -7.41 3.47
C LEU A 51 -2.99 -6.88 4.80
N GLN A 52 -2.18 -6.16 5.58
CA GLN A 52 -2.61 -5.58 6.86
C GLN A 52 -3.00 -4.11 6.68
N PHE A 53 -2.03 -3.24 6.42
CA PHE A 53 -2.26 -1.80 6.31
C PHE A 53 -3.00 -1.42 5.04
N GLY A 54 -2.69 -2.04 3.90
CA GLY A 54 -3.39 -1.76 2.64
C GLY A 54 -4.89 -2.05 2.73
N LEU A 55 -5.27 -3.13 3.40
CA LEU A 55 -6.67 -3.45 3.67
C LEU A 55 -7.34 -2.37 4.54
N THR A 56 -6.71 -2.00 5.65
CA THR A 56 -7.19 -0.90 6.51
C THR A 56 -7.30 0.41 5.74
N LEU A 57 -6.33 0.72 4.88
CA LEU A 57 -6.27 1.94 4.10
C LEU A 57 -7.40 2.03 3.09
N VAL A 58 -7.70 0.94 2.37
CA VAL A 58 -8.82 0.88 1.42
C VAL A 58 -10.16 1.14 2.13
N LEU A 59 -10.37 0.50 3.29
CA LEU A 59 -11.58 0.70 4.07
C LEU A 59 -11.67 2.13 4.63
N LEU A 60 -10.57 2.64 5.21
CA LEU A 60 -10.51 3.97 5.77
C LEU A 60 -10.74 5.04 4.71
N HIS A 61 -10.06 4.93 3.56
CA HIS A 61 -10.27 5.78 2.40
C HIS A 61 -11.75 5.80 2.02
N ARG A 62 -12.40 4.63 1.94
CA ARG A 62 -13.81 4.54 1.57
C ARG A 62 -14.74 5.16 2.61
N VAL A 63 -14.47 4.95 3.89
CA VAL A 63 -15.22 5.59 4.98
C VAL A 63 -15.10 7.11 4.86
N LEU A 64 -13.89 7.62 4.66
CA LEU A 64 -13.62 9.06 4.55
C LEU A 64 -14.30 9.67 3.31
N ASP A 65 -14.30 8.98 2.17
CA ASP A 65 -15.04 9.40 0.96
C ASP A 65 -16.55 9.51 1.22
N ASN A 66 -17.10 8.62 2.05
CA ASN A 66 -18.54 8.57 2.34
C ASN A 66 -19.00 9.55 3.43
N ILE A 67 -18.09 10.23 4.15
CA ILE A 67 -18.45 11.23 5.18
C ILE A 67 -19.17 12.45 4.58
N PRO A 68 -18.67 13.10 3.53
CA PRO A 68 -19.33 14.29 2.95
C PRO A 68 -20.53 13.94 2.06
N GLU A 69 -20.68 12.68 1.64
CA GLU A 69 -21.67 12.27 0.64
C GLU A 69 -23.04 11.94 1.26
N LYS A 70 -24.12 12.37 0.61
CA LYS A 70 -25.49 12.01 1.03
C LYS A 70 -25.81 10.54 0.77
N GLU A 71 -25.35 10.00 -0.35
CA GLU A 71 -25.48 8.59 -0.70
C GLU A 71 -24.14 7.89 -0.56
N LYS A 72 -24.08 6.90 0.34
CA LYS A 72 -22.84 6.17 0.61
C LYS A 72 -22.57 5.18 -0.52
N ASN A 73 -21.40 5.29 -1.13
CA ASN A 73 -20.98 4.38 -2.19
C ASN A 73 -20.11 3.25 -1.61
N TRP A 74 -20.62 2.03 -1.57
CA TRP A 74 -19.86 0.84 -1.17
C TRP A 74 -19.55 -0.11 -2.33
N LYS A 75 -19.84 0.31 -3.57
CA LYS A 75 -19.63 -0.53 -4.76
C LYS A 75 -18.14 -0.75 -5.03
N ASN A 76 -17.83 -1.88 -5.69
CA ASN A 76 -16.48 -2.26 -6.16
C ASN A 76 -15.41 -2.38 -5.05
N MET A 77 -15.83 -2.59 -3.80
CA MET A 77 -14.90 -2.70 -2.67
C MET A 77 -14.04 -3.97 -2.76
N ASP A 78 -14.64 -5.05 -3.27
CA ASP A 78 -13.98 -6.27 -3.69
C ASP A 78 -12.84 -5.97 -4.68
N LYS A 79 -13.10 -5.20 -5.74
CA LYS A 79 -12.08 -4.83 -6.74
C LYS A 79 -10.94 -4.01 -6.13
N SER A 80 -11.27 -3.08 -5.23
CA SER A 80 -10.25 -2.32 -4.49
C SER A 80 -9.37 -3.24 -3.64
N MET A 81 -9.95 -4.21 -2.93
CA MET A 81 -9.19 -5.20 -2.16
C MET A 81 -8.34 -6.12 -3.06
N TYR A 82 -8.89 -6.58 -4.18
CA TYR A 82 -8.14 -7.39 -5.15
C TYR A 82 -6.94 -6.63 -5.73
N SER A 83 -7.03 -5.30 -5.90
CA SER A 83 -5.90 -4.47 -6.35
C SER A 83 -4.70 -4.53 -5.42
N LEU A 84 -4.91 -4.78 -4.12
CA LEU A 84 -3.82 -4.97 -3.17
C LEU A 84 -2.94 -6.16 -3.57
N LEU A 85 -3.57 -7.23 -4.08
CA LEU A 85 -2.89 -8.45 -4.46
C LEU A 85 -2.18 -8.34 -5.81
N TRP A 86 -2.92 -7.97 -6.86
CA TRP A 86 -2.38 -8.03 -8.22
C TRP A 86 -1.56 -6.81 -8.62
N PHE A 87 -1.79 -5.65 -8.00
CA PHE A 87 -1.10 -4.41 -8.35
C PHE A 87 -0.15 -3.97 -7.24
N TRP A 88 -0.65 -3.77 -6.02
CA TRP A 88 0.13 -3.12 -4.98
C TRP A 88 1.20 -4.01 -4.35
N ILE A 89 1.01 -5.32 -4.23
CA ILE A 89 2.08 -6.22 -3.77
C ILE A 89 3.27 -6.18 -4.76
N PRO A 90 3.09 -6.38 -6.07
CA PRO A 90 4.19 -6.22 -7.04
C PRO A 90 4.81 -4.82 -7.03
N ALA A 91 3.99 -3.77 -7.09
CA ALA A 91 4.46 -2.38 -7.14
C ALA A 91 5.24 -1.98 -5.89
N HIS A 92 4.76 -2.33 -4.69
CA HIS A 92 5.46 -2.05 -3.45
C HIS A 92 6.70 -2.93 -3.27
N THR A 93 6.74 -4.14 -3.84
CA THR A 93 7.98 -4.95 -3.87
C THR A 93 9.08 -4.21 -4.61
N VAL A 94 8.79 -3.69 -5.81
CA VAL A 94 9.74 -2.84 -6.56
C VAL A 94 10.09 -1.57 -5.77
N THR A 95 9.11 -0.98 -5.11
CA THR A 95 9.32 0.21 -4.27
C THR A 95 10.29 -0.06 -3.13
N PHE A 96 10.18 -1.19 -2.43
CA PHE A 96 11.03 -1.49 -1.28
C PHE A 96 12.45 -1.92 -1.63
N LEU A 97 12.68 -2.33 -2.87
CA LEU A 97 14.03 -2.50 -3.43
C LEU A 97 14.77 -1.16 -3.61
N MET A 98 14.04 -0.04 -3.67
CA MET A 98 14.65 1.27 -3.84
C MET A 98 15.16 1.86 -2.51
N PRO A 99 16.14 2.78 -2.58
CA PRO A 99 16.57 3.58 -1.44
C PRO A 99 15.41 4.31 -0.77
N ASP A 100 15.47 4.48 0.55
CA ASP A 100 14.37 5.01 1.37
C ASP A 100 13.84 6.37 0.87
N ALA A 101 14.75 7.25 0.46
CA ALA A 101 14.42 8.58 -0.09
C ALA A 101 13.54 8.54 -1.34
N LEU A 102 13.59 7.45 -2.12
CA LEU A 102 12.85 7.29 -3.37
C LEU A 102 11.50 6.57 -3.22
N ARG A 103 11.28 5.87 -2.10
CA ARG A 103 10.12 4.99 -1.92
C ARG A 103 8.78 5.72 -2.02
N ILE A 104 8.66 6.88 -1.38
CA ILE A 104 7.43 7.67 -1.41
C ILE A 104 7.17 8.24 -2.81
N GLY A 105 8.22 8.72 -3.48
CA GLY A 105 8.10 9.23 -4.85
C GLY A 105 7.65 8.14 -5.82
N LEU A 106 8.24 6.96 -5.74
CA LEU A 106 7.88 5.83 -6.58
C LEU A 106 6.46 5.30 -6.27
N ALA A 107 6.05 5.26 -5.00
CA ALA A 107 4.68 4.92 -4.62
C ALA A 107 3.65 5.90 -5.24
N ALA A 108 3.96 7.20 -5.27
CA ALA A 108 3.10 8.19 -5.93
C ALA A 108 2.99 7.94 -7.46
N VAL A 109 4.09 7.54 -8.11
CA VAL A 109 4.08 7.15 -9.53
C VAL A 109 3.18 5.93 -9.74
N TRP A 110 3.23 4.93 -8.85
CA TRP A 110 2.33 3.77 -8.93
C TRP A 110 0.86 4.15 -8.77
N SER A 111 0.52 5.11 -7.90
CA SER A 111 -0.84 5.62 -7.79
C SER A 111 -1.35 6.24 -9.10
N VAL A 112 -0.52 7.01 -9.79
CA VAL A 112 -0.86 7.58 -11.11
C VAL A 112 -1.02 6.47 -12.15
N ALA A 113 -0.10 5.50 -12.18
CA ALA A 113 -0.16 4.37 -13.09
C ALA A 113 -1.44 3.54 -12.92
N LEU A 114 -1.83 3.22 -11.68
CA LEU A 114 -3.08 2.51 -11.41
C LEU A 114 -4.30 3.33 -11.84
N GLY A 115 -4.30 4.63 -11.56
CA GLY A 115 -5.37 5.54 -11.97
C GLY A 115 -5.55 5.56 -13.50
N LEU A 116 -4.45 5.58 -14.25
CA LEU A 116 -4.48 5.48 -15.71
C LEU A 116 -5.02 4.11 -16.17
N ILE A 117 -4.51 3.00 -15.64
CA ILE A 117 -4.97 1.65 -15.98
C ILE A 117 -6.48 1.54 -15.78
N LEU A 118 -6.97 1.86 -14.58
CA LEU A 118 -8.40 1.79 -14.25
C LEU A 118 -9.22 2.76 -15.11
N GLY A 119 -8.70 3.97 -15.38
CA GLY A 119 -9.34 4.95 -16.23
C GLY A 119 -9.51 4.50 -17.69
N PHE A 120 -8.57 3.73 -18.23
CA PHE A 120 -8.70 3.13 -19.56
C PHE A 120 -9.72 1.98 -19.58
N TYR A 121 -9.72 1.11 -18.56
CA TYR A 121 -10.64 -0.03 -18.49
C TYR A 121 -12.09 0.35 -18.17
N ASN A 122 -12.33 1.45 -17.44
CA ASN A 122 -13.67 1.96 -17.14
C ASN A 122 -14.33 2.75 -18.29
N ARG A 123 -13.66 2.92 -19.43
CA ARG A 123 -14.23 3.60 -20.62
C ARG A 123 -15.08 2.67 -21.51
N LYS A 124 -15.44 1.49 -21.03
CA LYS A 124 -16.38 0.57 -21.70
C LYS A 124 -17.69 0.49 -20.92
#